data_AF-A0A183VGQ1-F1
#
_entry.id   AF-A0A183VGQ1-F1
#
_cell.length_a   1.000
_cell.length_b   1.000
_cell.length_c   1.000
_cell.angle_alpha   90.00
_cell.angle_beta   90.00
_cell.angle_gamma   90.00
#
_symmetry.space_group_name_H-M   'P 1'
#
loop_
_entity.id
_entity.type
_entity.pdbx_description
1 polymer ?
#
loop_
_entity_poly.entity_id
_entity_poly.type
_entity_poly.pdbx_seq_one_letter_code
_entity_poly.pdbx_strand_id
1 'polypeptide(L)'
;LWLMDVMFRWTPFGIIGRMHGDYFIKQGKATREKEILKLREHLRKVFWDRDRRWVILFPEGGFYYKRIASSQKYGREHGFPHLKHTTLPRMGAVKAIMEEVGPRDDNDDLDGLAKSRSGSKLKLLKDTVGAIREKKYVKG
;
A
#
# COMPACT_ATOMS: atom_id res chain seq x y z
N LEU A 1 3.14 -4.09 -3.17
CA LEU A 1 1.79 -4.13 -2.59
C LEU A 1 0.90 -3.33 -3.50
N TRP A 2 -0.15 -3.94 -4.03
CA TRP A 2 -1.11 -3.27 -4.88
C TRP A 2 -2.30 -2.77 -4.06
N LEU A 3 -2.74 -1.55 -4.36
CA LEU A 3 -4.02 -1.03 -3.88
C LEU A 3 -5.03 -1.07 -5.01
N MET A 4 -6.08 -1.87 -4.84
CA MET A 4 -7.04 -2.16 -5.90
C MET A 4 -8.47 -2.00 -5.43
N ASP A 5 -9.40 -1.83 -6.37
CA ASP A 5 -10.81 -1.78 -6.07
C ASP A 5 -11.33 -3.15 -5.60
N VAL A 6 -12.23 -3.15 -4.61
CA VAL A 6 -12.89 -4.36 -4.10
C VAL A 6 -13.58 -5.18 -5.19
N MET A 7 -13.98 -4.59 -6.31
CA MET A 7 -14.59 -5.37 -7.40
C MET A 7 -13.67 -6.47 -7.94
N PHE A 8 -12.35 -6.25 -7.94
CA PHE A 8 -11.39 -7.24 -8.42
C PHE A 8 -11.26 -8.44 -7.49
N ARG A 9 -11.69 -8.32 -6.22
CA ARG A 9 -11.55 -9.34 -5.18
C ARG A 9 -12.13 -10.70 -5.59
N TRP A 10 -13.17 -10.73 -6.41
CA TRP A 10 -13.89 -11.93 -6.83
C TRP A 10 -13.43 -12.51 -8.16
N THR A 11 -12.45 -11.87 -8.80
CA THR A 11 -11.83 -12.39 -10.02
C THR A 11 -10.70 -13.37 -9.65
N PRO A 12 -10.26 -14.25 -10.58
CA PRO A 12 -9.07 -15.07 -10.36
C PRO A 12 -7.85 -14.23 -9.94
N PHE A 13 -7.67 -13.07 -10.57
CA PHE A 13 -6.66 -12.10 -10.20
C PHE A 13 -6.81 -11.60 -8.74
N GLY A 14 -8.04 -11.40 -8.27
CA GLY A 14 -8.32 -11.03 -6.88
C GLY A 14 -7.96 -12.09 -5.85
N ILE A 15 -8.09 -13.37 -6.20
CA ILE A 15 -7.67 -14.50 -5.36
C ILE A 15 -6.14 -14.48 -5.22
N ILE A 16 -5.43 -14.39 -6.36
CA ILE A 16 -3.97 -14.28 -6.38
C ILE A 16 -3.49 -13.04 -5.63
N GLY A 17 -4.13 -11.88 -5.84
CA GLY A 17 -3.81 -10.65 -5.12
C GLY A 17 -3.97 -10.80 -3.60
N ARG A 18 -5.01 -11.50 -3.13
CA ARG A 18 -5.17 -11.80 -1.69
C ARG A 18 -4.05 -12.67 -1.15
N MET A 19 -3.66 -13.73 -1.86
CA MET A 19 -2.54 -14.60 -1.46
C MET A 19 -1.21 -13.82 -1.44
N HIS A 20 -0.99 -13.03 -2.48
CA HIS A 20 0.17 -12.15 -2.59
C HIS A 20 0.21 -11.15 -1.44
N GLY A 21 -0.93 -10.73 -0.90
CA GLY A 21 -1.07 -9.80 0.24
C GLY A 21 -1.37 -8.37 -0.20
N ASP A 22 -2.04 -8.21 -1.33
CA ASP A 22 -2.53 -6.93 -1.84
C ASP A 22 -3.79 -6.47 -1.12
N TYR A 23 -4.04 -5.17 -1.14
CA TYR A 23 -5.14 -4.56 -0.40
C TYR A 23 -6.26 -4.12 -1.36
N PHE A 24 -7.48 -4.54 -1.05
CA PHE A 24 -8.67 -4.22 -1.84
C PHE A 24 -9.54 -3.21 -1.09
N ILE A 25 -9.57 -1.96 -1.57
CA ILE A 25 -10.27 -0.85 -0.93
C ILE A 25 -11.74 -0.79 -1.40
N LYS A 26 -12.67 -0.69 -0.44
CA LYS A 26 -14.08 -0.46 -0.75
C LYS A 26 -14.34 1.03 -0.97
N GLN A 27 -14.85 1.38 -2.15
CA GLN A 27 -15.24 2.75 -2.46
C GLN A 27 -16.60 3.09 -1.84
N GLY A 28 -16.70 4.26 -1.20
CA GLY A 28 -17.97 4.77 -0.64
C GLY A 28 -17.74 5.87 0.40
N LYS A 29 -18.65 6.85 0.48
CA LYS A 29 -18.52 7.99 1.43
C LYS A 29 -18.60 7.49 2.89
N ALA A 30 -19.57 6.62 3.18
CA ALA A 30 -19.83 6.11 4.53
C ALA A 30 -18.72 5.21 5.10
N THR A 31 -17.96 4.52 4.25
CA THR A 31 -16.90 3.60 4.69
C THR A 31 -15.50 4.19 4.58
N ARG A 32 -15.35 5.40 4.05
CA ARG A 32 -14.04 5.98 3.68
C ARG A 32 -13.05 6.00 4.84
N GLU A 33 -13.46 6.50 6.01
CA GLU A 33 -12.58 6.62 7.17
C GLU A 33 -12.17 5.25 7.72
N LYS A 34 -13.13 4.33 7.84
CA LYS A 34 -12.88 2.95 8.27
C LYS A 34 -11.92 2.21 7.33
N GLU A 35 -12.06 2.42 6.02
CA GLU A 35 -11.20 1.78 5.02
C GLU A 35 -9.77 2.35 5.03
N ILE A 36 -9.58 3.63 5.35
CA ILE A 36 -8.26 4.23 5.55
C ILE A 36 -7.59 3.66 6.81
N LEU A 37 -8.33 3.50 7.90
CA LEU A 37 -7.78 2.90 9.13
C LEU A 37 -7.31 1.46 8.89
N LYS A 38 -8.14 0.64 8.23
CA LYS A 38 -7.78 -0.72 7.83
C LYS A 38 -6.58 -0.76 6.86
N LEU A 39 -6.47 0.21 5.96
CA LEU A 39 -5.32 0.34 5.07
C LEU A 39 -4.03 0.51 5.88
N ARG A 40 -4.01 1.44 6.85
CA ARG A 40 -2.84 1.67 7.71
C ARG A 40 -2.45 0.41 8.49
N GLU A 41 -3.44 -0.28 9.06
CA GLU A 41 -3.20 -1.54 9.76
C GLU A 41 -2.63 -2.63 8.83
N HIS A 42 -3.16 -2.75 7.62
CA HIS A 42 -2.67 -3.70 6.62
C HIS A 42 -1.24 -3.39 6.17
N LEU A 43 -0.90 -2.11 5.97
CA LEU A 43 0.47 -1.68 5.67
C LEU A 43 1.41 -2.09 6.81
N ARG A 44 1.05 -1.82 8.07
CA ARG A 44 1.85 -2.24 9.23
C ARG A 44 2.09 -3.75 9.29
N LYS A 45 1.08 -4.55 8.96
CA LYS A 45 1.13 -6.02 9.06
C LYS A 45 1.76 -6.69 7.85
N VAL A 46 1.59 -6.17 6.64
CA VAL A 46 1.94 -6.88 5.40
C VAL A 46 3.08 -6.23 4.64
N PHE A 47 3.19 -4.90 4.66
CA PHE A 47 4.27 -4.20 3.97
C PHE A 47 5.62 -4.46 4.66
N TRP A 48 5.66 -4.23 5.98
CA TRP A 48 6.88 -4.39 6.79
C TRP A 48 7.23 -5.86 7.08
N ASP A 49 6.25 -6.70 7.43
CA ASP A 49 6.52 -8.12 7.75
C ASP A 49 7.10 -8.89 6.56
N ARG A 50 6.66 -8.56 5.34
CA ARG A 50 7.12 -9.22 4.10
C ARG A 50 8.25 -8.48 3.37
N ASP A 51 8.89 -7.49 4.00
CA ASP A 51 9.97 -6.66 3.41
C ASP A 51 9.62 -6.15 1.99
N ARG A 52 8.41 -5.60 1.83
CA ARG A 52 7.99 -5.05 0.55
C ARG A 52 8.69 -3.73 0.27
N ARG A 53 9.08 -3.52 -0.99
CA ARG A 53 9.78 -2.31 -1.43
C ARG A 53 8.90 -1.32 -2.17
N TRP A 54 7.81 -1.80 -2.77
CA TRP A 54 6.99 -1.01 -3.68
C TRP A 54 5.52 -1.02 -3.27
N VAL A 55 4.90 0.15 -3.31
CA VAL A 55 3.44 0.32 -3.26
C VAL A 55 2.98 0.83 -4.62
N ILE A 56 2.03 0.11 -5.22
CA ILE A 56 1.42 0.48 -6.50
C ILE A 56 -0.01 0.93 -6.19
N LEU A 57 -0.28 2.19 -6.50
CA LEU A 57 -1.54 2.88 -6.25
C LEU A 57 -1.90 3.71 -7.47
N PHE A 58 -3.19 3.75 -7.79
CA PHE A 58 -3.76 4.68 -8.77
C PHE A 58 -4.41 5.85 -8.02
N PRO A 59 -3.81 7.04 -8.00
CA PRO A 59 -4.32 8.17 -7.21
C PRO A 59 -5.67 8.68 -7.72
N GLU A 60 -5.96 8.51 -9.01
CA GLU A 60 -7.26 8.77 -9.62
C GLU A 60 -8.38 7.86 -9.06
N GLY A 61 -7.99 6.69 -8.55
CA GLY A 61 -8.86 5.59 -8.20
C GLY A 61 -9.00 4.59 -9.34
N GLY A 62 -10.17 3.96 -9.43
CA GLY A 62 -10.46 2.98 -10.48
C GLY A 62 -10.76 3.62 -11.83
N PHE A 63 -11.79 3.12 -12.50
CA PHE A 63 -12.10 3.49 -13.89
C PHE A 63 -12.39 4.98 -14.11
N TYR A 64 -11.65 5.59 -15.05
CA TYR A 64 -11.75 6.99 -15.45
C TYR A 64 -13.19 7.44 -15.79
N TYR A 65 -13.91 6.68 -16.62
CA TYR A 65 -15.25 7.05 -17.07
C TYR A 65 -16.26 7.17 -15.91
N LYS A 66 -16.06 6.41 -14.81
CA LYS A 66 -16.90 6.50 -13.60
C LYS A 66 -16.59 7.72 -12.74
N ARG A 67 -15.50 8.44 -13.04
CA ARG A 67 -14.90 9.47 -12.17
C ARG A 67 -14.88 10.85 -12.80
N ILE A 68 -14.74 10.94 -14.12
CA ILE A 68 -14.60 12.20 -14.84
C ILE A 68 -15.67 13.23 -14.43
N ALA A 69 -16.96 12.90 -14.48
CA ALA A 69 -18.04 13.85 -14.15
C ALA A 69 -17.93 14.41 -12.73
N SER A 70 -17.69 13.53 -11.75
CA SER A 70 -17.54 13.94 -10.35
C SER A 70 -16.27 14.77 -10.11
N SER A 71 -15.17 14.43 -10.80
CA SER A 71 -13.91 15.16 -10.71
C SER A 71 -14.03 16.54 -11.32
N GLN A 72 -14.67 16.67 -12.48
CA GLN A 72 -14.85 17.96 -13.14
C GLN A 72 -15.80 18.88 -12.38
N LYS A 73 -16.84 18.32 -11.75
CA LYS A 73 -17.69 19.07 -10.84
C LYS A 73 -16.89 19.64 -9.67
N TYR A 74 -16.14 18.79 -8.97
CA TYR A 74 -15.28 19.21 -7.86
C TYR A 74 -14.24 20.26 -8.30
N GLY A 75 -13.63 20.05 -9.48
CA GLY A 75 -12.65 20.95 -10.05
C GLY A 75 -13.20 22.36 -10.30
N ARG A 76 -14.39 22.45 -10.92
CA ARG A 76 -15.07 23.73 -11.16
C ARG A 76 -15.44 24.46 -9.85
N GLU A 77 -15.91 23.72 -8.85
CA GLU A 77 -16.30 24.29 -7.55
C GLU A 77 -15.11 24.88 -6.77
N HIS A 78 -13.90 24.35 -6.97
CA HIS A 78 -12.70 24.72 -6.22
C HIS A 78 -11.66 25.49 -7.06
N GLY A 79 -12.00 25.87 -8.30
CA GLY A 79 -11.10 26.63 -9.18
C GLY A 79 -9.91 25.84 -9.74
N PHE A 80 -10.00 24.51 -9.80
CA PHE A 80 -8.95 23.66 -10.40
C PHE A 80 -9.05 23.62 -11.93
N PRO A 81 -7.92 23.38 -12.64
CA PRO A 81 -7.91 23.29 -14.10
C PRO A 81 -8.75 22.13 -14.62
N HIS A 82 -9.34 22.32 -15.80
CA HIS A 82 -10.11 21.29 -16.49
C HIS A 82 -9.18 20.23 -17.08
N LEU A 83 -9.28 18.99 -16.59
CA LEU A 83 -8.45 17.87 -17.03
C LEU A 83 -9.20 16.98 -18.06
N LYS A 84 -8.72 16.87 -19.30
CA LYS A 84 -9.44 16.13 -20.36
C LYS A 84 -9.22 14.62 -20.35
N HIS A 85 -8.04 14.17 -19.93
CA HIS A 85 -7.61 12.77 -20.01
C HIS A 85 -7.33 12.13 -18.64
N THR A 86 -7.47 12.91 -17.56
CA THR A 86 -7.18 12.48 -16.19
C THR A 86 -8.23 13.07 -15.24
N THR A 87 -8.30 12.54 -14.03
CA THR A 87 -9.09 13.15 -12.96
C THR A 87 -8.18 13.86 -11.97
N LEU A 88 -8.77 14.46 -10.94
CA LEU A 88 -8.01 14.99 -9.82
C LEU A 88 -7.66 13.85 -8.86
N PRO A 89 -6.42 13.82 -8.34
CA PRO A 89 -5.96 12.76 -7.47
C PRO A 89 -6.70 12.74 -6.13
N ARG A 90 -6.99 11.55 -5.63
CA ARG A 90 -7.61 11.32 -4.32
C ARG A 90 -6.55 11.16 -3.25
N MET A 91 -6.43 12.16 -2.38
CA MET A 91 -5.36 12.22 -1.38
C MET A 91 -5.50 11.25 -0.21
N GLY A 92 -6.68 10.68 0.05
CA GLY A 92 -6.92 9.90 1.29
C GLY A 92 -5.98 8.70 1.46
N ALA A 93 -5.95 7.80 0.47
CA ALA A 93 -5.08 6.62 0.53
C ALA A 93 -3.60 6.99 0.32
N VAL A 94 -3.30 7.95 -0.56
CA VAL A 94 -1.94 8.45 -0.80
C VAL A 94 -1.33 8.96 0.50
N LYS A 95 -2.04 9.85 1.22
CA LYS A 95 -1.60 10.41 2.49
C LYS A 95 -1.36 9.32 3.53
N ALA A 96 -2.30 8.39 3.68
CA ALA A 96 -2.16 7.27 4.61
C ALA A 96 -0.97 6.35 4.29
N ILE A 97 -0.64 6.15 3.01
CA ILE A 97 0.54 5.40 2.60
C ILE A 97 1.81 6.19 2.95
N MET A 98 1.88 7.47 2.60
CA MET A 98 3.05 8.31 2.89
C MET A 98 3.34 8.40 4.40
N GLU A 99 2.32 8.53 5.25
CA GLU A 99 2.48 8.55 6.71
C GLU A 99 2.99 7.22 7.29
N GLU A 100 2.62 6.09 6.69
CA GLU A 100 2.92 4.76 7.23
C GLU A 100 4.20 4.13 6.69
N VAL A 101 4.51 4.40 5.41
CA VAL A 101 5.61 3.77 4.67
C VAL A 101 6.47 4.76 3.88
N GLY A 102 6.16 6.05 3.94
CA GLY A 102 6.97 7.08 3.30
C GLY A 102 8.35 7.22 3.94
N PRO A 103 9.29 7.92 3.27
CA PRO A 103 10.57 8.29 3.86
C PRO A 103 10.33 9.05 5.17
N ARG A 104 11.08 8.69 6.21
CA ARG A 104 11.11 9.42 7.48
C ARG A 104 12.44 10.18 7.52
N ASP A 105 12.40 11.44 7.94
CA ASP A 105 13.62 12.18 8.22
C ASP A 105 14.26 11.63 9.50
N ASP A 106 15.59 11.73 9.61
CA ASP A 106 16.36 11.29 10.77
C ASP A 106 15.94 11.98 12.09
N ASN A 107 15.10 13.04 12.01
CA ASN A 107 14.54 13.73 13.16
C ASN A 107 13.20 13.15 13.66
N ASP A 108 12.54 12.26 12.90
CA ASP A 108 11.33 11.53 13.31
C ASP A 108 11.65 10.33 14.23
N ASP A 109 12.94 10.11 14.52
CA ASP A 109 13.48 8.98 15.29
C ASP A 109 13.19 9.04 16.80
N LEU A 110 12.45 10.05 17.28
CA LEU A 110 12.13 10.24 18.70
C LEU A 110 11.10 9.24 19.26
N ASP A 111 10.31 8.56 18.42
CA ASP A 111 9.17 7.75 18.88
C ASP A 111 9.43 6.23 18.91
N GLY A 112 10.69 5.80 18.92
CA GLY A 112 11.10 4.42 19.21
C GLY A 112 10.63 3.34 18.21
N LEU A 113 9.91 3.73 17.15
CA LEU A 113 9.44 2.83 16.11
C LEU A 113 10.42 2.79 14.94
N ALA A 114 11.71 2.60 15.25
CA ALA A 114 12.66 2.05 14.29
C ALA A 114 12.23 0.61 13.99
N LYS A 115 11.17 0.44 13.18
CA LYS A 115 10.92 -0.82 12.47
C LYS A 115 12.03 -0.94 11.44
N SER A 116 13.21 -1.32 11.94
CA SER A 116 14.35 -1.67 11.11
C SER A 116 13.84 -2.61 10.04
N ARG A 117 14.15 -2.27 8.79
CA ARG A 117 13.90 -3.09 7.60
C ARG A 117 14.44 -4.52 7.76
N SER A 118 15.27 -4.76 8.79
CA SER A 118 15.85 -6.04 9.19
C SER A 118 14.92 -6.99 9.97
N GLY A 119 13.73 -6.57 10.40
CA GLY A 119 12.86 -7.42 11.24
C GLY A 119 11.97 -8.44 10.51
N SER A 120 12.06 -8.53 9.18
CA SER A 120 11.18 -9.43 8.42
C SER A 120 11.47 -10.91 8.76
N LYS A 121 10.40 -11.68 9.01
CA LYS A 121 10.47 -13.14 9.18
C LYS A 121 11.17 -13.83 8.00
N LEU A 122 11.09 -13.25 6.80
CA LEU A 122 11.76 -13.77 5.62
C LEU A 122 13.28 -13.64 5.72
N LYS A 123 13.77 -12.56 6.33
CA LYS A 123 15.21 -12.37 6.59
C LYS A 123 15.69 -13.40 7.63
N LEU A 124 14.94 -13.58 8.72
CA LEU A 124 15.23 -14.61 9.72
C LEU A 124 15.35 -16.02 9.12
N LEU A 125 14.43 -16.38 8.21
CA LEU A 125 14.47 -17.66 7.50
C LEU A 125 15.70 -17.76 6.57
N LYS A 126 16.01 -16.71 5.81
CA LYS A 126 17.20 -16.67 4.95
C LYS A 126 18.49 -16.83 5.75
N ASP A 127 18.61 -16.11 6.87
CA ASP A 127 19.78 -16.13 7.74
C ASP A 127 19.94 -17.51 8.38
N THR A 128 18.83 -18.12 8.82
CA THR A 128 18.83 -19.48 9.38
C THR A 128 19.25 -20.53 8.35
N VAL A 129 18.72 -20.46 7.13
CA VAL A 129 19.10 -21.38 6.04
C VAL A 129 20.56 -21.18 5.63
N GLY A 130 21.03 -19.93 5.59
CA GLY A 130 22.44 -19.61 5.33
C GLY A 130 23.37 -20.24 6.35
N ALA A 131 23.09 -20.04 7.64
CA ALA A 131 23.87 -20.62 8.74
C ALA A 131 23.89 -22.16 8.73
N ILE A 132 22.77 -22.82 8.36
CA ILE A 132 22.72 -24.27 8.19
C ILE A 132 23.61 -24.73 7.04
N ARG A 133 23.61 -23.98 5.93
CA ARG A 133 24.44 -24.30 4.75
C ARG A 133 25.92 -24.20 5.10
N GLU A 134 26.36 -23.12 5.73
CA GLU A 134 27.77 -22.97 6.16
C GLU A 134 28.21 -24.09 7.12
N LYS A 135 27.39 -24.43 8.12
CA LYS A 135 27.69 -25.53 9.05
C LYS A 135 27.79 -26.90 8.37
N LYS A 136 27.10 -27.12 7.26
CA LYS A 136 27.24 -28.36 6.46
C LYS A 136 28.55 -28.43 5.67
N TYR A 137 29.10 -27.31 5.22
CA TYR A 137 30.34 -27.27 4.44
C TYR A 137 31.61 -27.30 5.31
N VAL A 138 31.53 -26.92 6.59
CA VAL A 138 32.68 -26.93 7.52
C VAL A 138 32.96 -28.33 8.13
N LYS A 139 32.09 -29.33 7.89
CA LYS A 139 32.25 -30.71 8.37
C LYS A 139 32.81 -31.69 7.32
N GLY A 140 33.34 -31.18 6.20
CA GLY A 140 34.01 -31.96 5.16
C GLY A 140 35.53 -31.90 5.28
#